data_AF-A0A7C4RXB6-F1
#
_entry.id   AF-A0A7C4RXB6-F1
#
_cell.length_a   1.000
_cell.length_b   1.000
_cell.length_c   1.000
_cell.angle_alpha   90.00
_cell.angle_beta   90.00
_cell.angle_gamma   90.00
#
_symmetry.space_group_name_H-M   'P 1'
#
loop_
_entity.id
_entity.type
_entity.pdbx_description
1 polymer ?
#
loop_
_entity_poly.entity_id
_entity_poly.type
_entity_poly.pdbx_seq_one_letter_code
_entity_poly.pdbx_strand_id
1 'polypeptide(L)'
;MENLWKYLTGILVIFITWTVLSFLISSQLILPDPLMVLKTLISELQKSEVLEALVITLSKIGVVLATTVTFGVLIGFFIGLNDVVYDILRPGILVIQAVPIITWLALVMFIWGIGWLGPVIVSILSLLPHTILSTAIGIRTTDKRLIEMAKVYRVPRSKVIRNIYLGSI
;
A
#
# COMPACT_ATOMS: atom_id res chain seq x y z
N MET A 1 -19.69 -19.70 14.01
CA MET A 1 -18.88 -20.92 14.29
C MET A 1 -18.95 -21.95 13.17
N GLU A 2 -20.07 -22.05 12.44
CA GLU A 2 -20.29 -23.05 11.37
C GLU A 2 -19.31 -22.99 10.18
N ASN A 3 -18.74 -21.81 9.90
CA ASN A 3 -17.77 -21.64 8.80
C ASN A 3 -16.32 -21.94 9.21
N LEU A 4 -15.99 -22.01 10.50
CA LEU A 4 -14.62 -22.22 10.97
C LEU A 4 -14.10 -23.62 10.59
N TRP A 5 -14.96 -24.63 10.68
CA TRP A 5 -14.66 -26.00 10.29
C TRP A 5 -14.33 -26.13 8.80
N LYS A 6 -14.98 -25.35 7.93
CA LYS A 6 -14.69 -25.32 6.49
C LYS A 6 -13.30 -24.76 6.19
N TYR A 7 -12.89 -23.72 6.93
CA TYR A 7 -11.53 -23.16 6.78
C TYR A 7 -10.45 -24.11 7.34
N LEU A 8 -10.69 -24.71 8.51
CA LEU A 8 -9.76 -25.66 9.11
C LEU A 8 -9.58 -26.91 8.25
N THR A 9 -10.68 -27.45 7.68
CA THR A 9 -10.61 -28.58 6.76
C THR A 9 -9.87 -28.22 5.47
N GLY A 10 -10.09 -27.02 4.91
CA GLY A 10 -9.33 -26.53 3.75
C GLY A 10 -7.82 -26.46 4.02
N ILE A 11 -7.42 -25.88 5.14
CA ILE A 11 -6.00 -25.81 5.56
C ILE A 11 -5.43 -27.22 5.71
N LEU A 12 -6.16 -28.12 6.36
CA LEU A 12 -5.71 -29.49 6.60
C LEU A 12 -5.51 -30.26 5.28
N VAL A 13 -6.44 -30.10 4.33
CA VAL A 13 -6.32 -30.69 2.99
C VAL A 13 -5.08 -30.17 2.27
N ILE A 14 -4.78 -28.88 2.35
CA ILE A 14 -3.58 -28.28 1.75
C ILE A 14 -2.30 -28.90 2.35
N PHE A 15 -2.21 -28.97 3.68
CA PHE A 15 -1.02 -29.53 4.34
C PHE A 15 -0.84 -31.02 4.05
N ILE A 16 -1.92 -31.81 4.08
CA ILE A 16 -1.87 -33.23 3.72
C ILE A 16 -1.43 -33.39 2.27
N THR A 17 -2.03 -32.64 1.35
CA THR A 17 -1.69 -32.70 -0.07
C THR A 17 -0.22 -32.33 -0.28
N TRP A 18 0.26 -31.28 0.39
CA TRP A 18 1.67 -30.88 0.33
C TRP A 18 2.60 -31.96 0.88
N THR A 19 2.33 -32.51 2.07
CA THR A 19 3.16 -33.58 2.65
C THR A 19 3.18 -34.82 1.75
N VAL A 20 2.03 -35.24 1.22
CA VAL A 20 1.93 -36.38 0.29
C VAL A 20 2.71 -36.12 -0.99
N LEU A 21 2.54 -34.95 -1.61
CA LEU A 21 3.28 -34.58 -2.82
C LEU A 21 4.79 -34.45 -2.56
N SER A 22 5.20 -33.94 -1.41
CA SER A 22 6.61 -33.81 -1.03
C SER A 22 7.25 -35.19 -0.92
N PHE A 23 6.54 -36.15 -0.32
CA PHE A 23 6.97 -37.55 -0.26
C PHE A 23 7.04 -38.19 -1.66
N LEU A 24 6.02 -38.00 -2.51
CA LEU A 24 5.98 -38.57 -3.87
C LEU A 24 7.07 -38.02 -4.79
N ILE A 25 7.36 -36.72 -4.71
CA ILE A 25 8.39 -36.06 -5.54
C ILE A 25 9.79 -36.39 -5.04
N SER A 26 9.96 -36.66 -3.72
CA SER A 26 11.22 -37.08 -3.09
C SER A 26 12.43 -36.16 -3.39
N SER A 27 12.17 -34.90 -3.75
CA SER A 27 13.20 -33.89 -4.05
C SER A 27 12.98 -32.65 -3.20
N GLN A 28 13.89 -32.42 -2.24
CA GLN A 28 13.88 -31.25 -1.35
C GLN A 28 14.11 -29.93 -2.09
N LEU A 29 14.68 -29.97 -3.30
CA LEU A 29 14.88 -28.80 -4.15
C LEU A 29 13.58 -28.38 -4.86
N ILE A 30 12.67 -29.31 -5.11
CA ILE A 30 11.44 -29.06 -5.89
C ILE A 30 10.26 -28.85 -4.94
N LEU A 31 10.08 -29.73 -3.95
CA LEU A 31 9.01 -29.63 -2.97
C LEU A 31 9.47 -30.11 -1.59
N PRO A 32 10.13 -29.24 -0.80
CA PRO A 32 10.55 -29.59 0.56
C PRO A 32 9.35 -29.88 1.45
N ASP A 33 9.60 -30.69 2.48
CA ASP A 33 8.60 -31.07 3.47
C ASP A 33 8.15 -29.84 4.29
N PRO A 34 6.84 -29.68 4.60
CA PRO A 34 6.33 -28.53 5.35
C PRO A 34 7.03 -28.29 6.69
N LEU A 35 7.40 -29.35 7.43
CA LEU A 35 8.09 -29.21 8.72
C LEU A 35 9.53 -28.72 8.51
N MET A 36 10.19 -29.16 7.43
CA MET A 36 11.51 -28.67 7.07
C MET A 36 11.46 -27.18 6.73
N VAL A 37 10.48 -26.75 5.92
CA VAL A 37 10.26 -25.33 5.61
C VAL A 37 10.06 -24.51 6.87
N LEU A 38 9.22 -24.99 7.81
CA LEU A 38 8.97 -24.29 9.06
C LEU A 38 10.23 -24.18 9.92
N LYS A 39 11.01 -25.25 10.04
CA LYS A 39 12.29 -25.25 10.78
C LYS A 39 13.27 -24.26 10.16
N THR A 40 13.45 -24.31 8.83
CA THR A 40 14.32 -23.38 8.10
C THR A 40 13.85 -21.95 8.28
N LEU A 41 12.56 -21.67 8.17
CA LEU A 41 11.99 -20.34 8.39
C LEU A 41 12.33 -19.81 9.78
N ILE A 42 12.15 -20.61 10.83
CA ILE A 42 12.48 -20.21 12.21
C ILE A 42 13.99 -19.99 12.37
N SER A 43 14.84 -20.88 11.84
CA SER A 43 16.29 -20.74 11.96
C SER A 43 16.84 -19.55 11.16
N GLU A 44 16.27 -19.24 9.99
CA GLU A 44 16.66 -18.07 9.20
C GLU A 44 16.19 -16.76 9.85
N LEU A 45 14.98 -16.73 10.43
CA LEU A 45 14.46 -15.57 11.16
C LEU A 45 15.29 -15.20 12.40
N GLN A 46 16.02 -16.16 12.97
CA GLN A 46 16.91 -15.92 14.11
C GLN A 46 18.26 -15.31 13.72
N LYS A 47 18.60 -15.25 12.43
CA LYS A 47 19.86 -14.65 11.97
C LYS A 47 19.81 -13.12 12.05
N SER A 48 20.90 -12.52 12.54
CA SER A 48 21.04 -11.05 12.64
C SER A 48 20.84 -10.37 11.29
N GLU A 49 21.40 -10.93 10.22
CA GLU A 49 21.30 -10.39 8.86
C GLU A 49 19.85 -10.27 8.37
N VAL A 50 19.00 -11.26 8.68
CA VAL A 50 17.58 -11.27 8.32
C VAL A 50 16.82 -10.24 9.14
N LEU A 51 17.06 -10.18 10.45
CA LEU A 51 16.43 -9.21 11.34
C LEU A 51 16.82 -7.77 10.97
N GLU A 52 18.09 -7.52 10.66
CA GLU A 52 18.58 -6.23 10.18
C GLU A 52 17.92 -5.83 8.85
N ALA A 53 17.88 -6.75 7.89
CA ALA A 53 17.21 -6.52 6.61
C ALA A 53 15.71 -6.23 6.78
N LEU A 54 15.03 -6.93 7.69
CA LEU A 54 13.62 -6.71 8.02
C LEU A 54 13.42 -5.31 8.62
N VAL A 55 14.23 -4.91 9.59
CA VAL A 55 14.15 -3.57 10.21
C VAL A 55 14.44 -2.46 9.19
N ILE A 56 15.44 -2.65 8.33
CA ILE A 56 15.75 -1.69 7.26
C ILE A 56 14.57 -1.58 6.28
N THR A 57 13.93 -2.70 5.94
CA THR A 57 12.77 -2.70 5.03
C THR A 57 11.55 -2.04 5.68
N LEU A 58 11.24 -2.39 6.93
CA LEU A 58 10.15 -1.80 7.69
C LEU A 58 10.34 -0.30 7.93
N SER A 59 11.57 0.15 8.21
CA SER A 59 11.85 1.58 8.38
C SER A 59 11.63 2.36 7.08
N LYS A 60 12.05 1.80 5.93
CA LYS A 60 11.76 2.39 4.61
C LYS A 60 10.25 2.47 4.36
N ILE A 61 9.52 1.37 4.59
CA ILE A 61 8.05 1.33 4.43
C ILE A 61 7.39 2.38 5.31
N GLY A 62 7.81 2.50 6.57
CA GLY A 62 7.28 3.48 7.50
C GLY A 62 7.43 4.92 6.99
N VAL A 63 8.62 5.26 6.49
CA VAL A 63 8.88 6.60 5.93
C VAL A 63 8.09 6.83 4.64
N VAL A 64 8.11 5.87 3.71
CA VAL A 64 7.35 5.96 2.45
C VAL A 64 5.86 6.14 2.73
N LEU A 65 5.30 5.34 3.64
CA LEU A 65 3.88 5.42 4.00
C LEU A 65 3.56 6.75 4.65
N ALA A 66 4.31 7.18 5.66
CA ALA A 66 4.08 8.44 6.35
C ALA A 66 4.13 9.62 5.37
N THR A 67 5.19 9.71 4.55
CA THR A 67 5.34 10.80 3.58
C THR A 67 4.26 10.74 2.50
N THR A 68 4.03 9.58 1.87
CA THR A 68 3.07 9.45 0.76
C THR A 68 1.64 9.69 1.21
N VAL A 69 1.24 9.16 2.37
CA VAL A 69 -0.11 9.39 2.91
C VAL A 69 -0.28 10.85 3.31
N THR A 70 0.66 11.44 4.06
CA THR A 70 0.53 12.84 4.49
C THR A 70 0.46 13.79 3.30
N PHE A 71 1.40 13.72 2.35
CA PHE A 71 1.41 14.62 1.20
C PHE A 71 0.33 14.28 0.19
N GLY A 72 0.10 13.00 -0.09
CA GLY A 72 -0.91 12.55 -1.04
C GLY A 72 -2.33 12.91 -0.61
N VAL A 73 -2.67 12.69 0.67
CA VAL A 73 -3.97 13.09 1.21
C VAL A 73 -4.10 14.60 1.25
N LEU A 74 -3.08 15.33 1.70
CA LEU A 74 -3.12 16.80 1.76
C LEU A 74 -3.35 17.41 0.37
N ILE A 75 -2.53 17.03 -0.61
CA ILE A 75 -2.61 17.54 -1.98
C ILE A 75 -3.91 17.07 -2.64
N GLY A 76 -4.23 15.77 -2.55
CA GLY A 76 -5.45 15.20 -3.11
C GLY A 76 -6.71 15.82 -2.55
N PHE A 77 -6.74 16.15 -1.25
CA PHE A 77 -7.85 16.85 -0.62
C PHE A 77 -8.08 18.22 -1.26
N PHE A 78 -7.03 19.05 -1.39
CA PHE A 78 -7.16 20.38 -2.00
C PHE A 78 -7.54 20.31 -3.48
N ILE A 79 -6.97 19.37 -4.23
CA ILE A 79 -7.32 19.15 -5.64
C ILE A 79 -8.78 18.69 -5.77
N GLY A 80 -9.24 17.79 -4.89
CA GLY A 80 -10.60 17.25 -4.91
C GLY A 80 -11.69 18.27 -4.57
N LEU A 81 -11.37 19.37 -3.88
CA LEU A 81 -12.35 20.40 -3.52
C LEU A 81 -12.78 21.28 -4.72
N ASN A 82 -12.02 21.31 -5.82
CA ASN A 82 -12.29 22.17 -6.96
C ASN A 82 -12.13 21.42 -8.28
N ASP A 83 -13.24 21.30 -9.02
CA ASP A 83 -13.30 20.60 -10.32
C ASP A 83 -12.30 21.17 -11.34
N VAL A 84 -12.11 22.49 -11.39
CA VAL A 84 -11.18 23.14 -12.33
C VAL A 84 -9.73 22.79 -12.00
N VAL A 85 -9.37 22.81 -10.71
CA VAL A 85 -8.01 22.46 -10.25
C VAL A 85 -7.72 20.99 -10.54
N TYR A 86 -8.70 20.12 -10.30
CA TYR A 86 -8.60 18.71 -10.64
C TYR A 86 -8.37 18.50 -12.14
N ASP A 87 -9.17 19.12 -13.00
CA ASP A 87 -9.08 18.94 -14.45
C ASP A 87 -7.75 19.47 -15.02
N ILE A 88 -7.20 20.55 -14.45
CA ILE A 88 -5.89 21.10 -14.84
C ILE A 88 -4.72 20.21 -14.40
N LEU A 89 -4.74 19.72 -13.16
CA LEU A 89 -3.59 18.99 -12.59
C LEU A 89 -3.59 17.49 -12.92
N ARG A 90 -4.78 16.90 -13.13
CA ARG A 90 -4.93 15.46 -13.38
C ARG A 90 -4.05 14.94 -14.53
N PRO A 91 -3.97 15.58 -15.71
CA PRO A 91 -3.11 15.11 -16.79
C PRO A 91 -1.65 14.98 -16.35
N GLY A 92 -1.11 15.98 -15.63
CA GLY A 92 0.26 15.93 -15.13
C GLY A 92 0.49 14.81 -14.11
N ILE A 93 -0.47 14.60 -13.20
CA ILE A 93 -0.41 13.52 -12.21
C ILE A 93 -0.45 12.15 -12.90
N LEU A 94 -1.29 11.98 -13.92
CA LEU A 94 -1.36 10.76 -14.73
C LEU A 94 -0.07 10.49 -15.52
N VAL A 95 0.60 11.54 -16.01
CA VAL A 95 1.90 11.39 -16.69
C VAL A 95 2.93 10.84 -15.71
N ILE A 96 3.03 11.41 -14.50
CA ILE A 96 3.95 10.91 -13.46
C ILE A 96 3.63 9.46 -13.10
N GLN A 97 2.33 9.13 -12.98
CA GLN A 97 1.85 7.78 -12.69
C GLN A 97 2.20 6.76 -13.79
N ALA A 98 2.18 7.19 -15.05
CA ALA A 98 2.47 6.33 -16.19
C ALA A 98 3.96 6.02 -16.37
N VAL A 99 4.85 6.77 -15.70
CA VAL A 99 6.30 6.52 -15.77
C VAL A 99 6.63 5.17 -15.10
N PRO A 100 7.31 4.24 -15.82
CA PRO A 100 7.72 2.97 -15.24
C PRO A 100 8.61 3.14 -14.01
N ILE A 101 8.41 2.29 -12.99
CA ILE A 101 9.19 2.33 -11.74
C ILE A 101 10.70 2.26 -12.00
N ILE A 102 11.12 1.46 -13.00
CA ILE A 102 12.53 1.31 -13.35
C ILE A 102 13.16 2.62 -13.89
N THR A 103 12.35 3.49 -14.50
CA THR A 103 12.80 4.82 -14.95
C THR A 103 13.08 5.72 -13.74
N TRP A 104 12.20 5.71 -12.74
CA TRP A 104 12.45 6.42 -11.48
C TRP A 104 13.68 5.89 -10.76
N LEU A 105 13.87 4.57 -10.75
CA LEU A 105 15.04 3.94 -10.17
C LEU A 105 16.33 4.47 -10.81
N ALA A 106 16.41 4.50 -12.14
CA ALA A 106 17.58 5.01 -12.85
C ALA A 106 17.87 6.48 -12.51
N LEU A 107 16.84 7.34 -12.51
CA LEU A 107 16.98 8.76 -12.19
C LEU A 107 17.43 8.99 -10.74
N VAL A 108 16.81 8.31 -9.79
CA VAL A 108 17.15 8.45 -8.37
C VAL A 108 18.56 7.93 -8.10
N MET A 109 18.96 6.80 -8.70
CA MET A 109 20.32 6.28 -8.58
C MET A 109 21.35 7.23 -9.21
N PHE A 110 21.01 7.90 -10.31
CA PHE A 110 21.91 8.89 -10.92
C PHE A 110 22.13 10.11 -10.03
N ILE A 111 21.07 10.62 -9.38
CA ILE A 111 21.15 11.85 -8.58
C ILE A 111 21.64 11.60 -7.14
N TRP A 112 21.16 10.54 -6.50
CA TRP A 112 21.42 10.24 -5.08
C TRP A 112 22.36 9.05 -4.84
N GLY A 113 22.72 8.31 -5.89
CA GLY A 113 23.56 7.12 -5.78
C GLY A 113 22.83 5.91 -5.20
N ILE A 114 23.61 4.87 -4.89
CA ILE A 114 23.13 3.64 -4.25
C ILE A 114 23.09 3.86 -2.74
N GLY A 115 21.98 3.53 -2.10
CA GLY A 115 21.87 3.61 -0.64
C GLY A 115 20.44 3.48 -0.14
N TRP A 116 20.24 3.93 1.09
CA TRP A 116 18.94 3.84 1.77
C TRP A 116 17.85 4.68 1.10
N LEU A 117 18.21 5.87 0.59
CA LEU A 117 17.28 6.83 -0.02
C LEU A 117 16.70 6.37 -1.37
N GLY A 118 17.44 5.56 -2.13
CA GLY A 118 17.05 5.15 -3.48
C GLY A 118 15.66 4.51 -3.52
N PRO A 119 15.46 3.35 -2.87
CA PRO A 119 14.16 2.70 -2.82
C PRO A 119 13.05 3.56 -2.20
N VAL A 120 13.39 4.43 -1.24
CA VAL A 120 12.42 5.29 -0.54
C VAL A 120 11.87 6.36 -1.49
N ILE A 121 12.74 7.10 -2.17
CA ILE A 121 12.33 8.16 -3.10
C ILE A 121 11.58 7.57 -4.29
N VAL A 122 12.08 6.47 -4.86
CA VAL A 122 11.41 5.77 -5.97
C VAL A 122 10.00 5.35 -5.58
N SER A 123 9.83 4.78 -4.37
CA SER A 123 8.52 4.35 -3.88
C SER A 123 7.59 5.54 -3.65
N ILE A 124 8.09 6.64 -3.09
CA ILE A 124 7.29 7.88 -2.91
C ILE A 124 6.84 8.41 -4.27
N LEU A 125 7.75 8.58 -5.23
CA LEU A 125 7.41 9.10 -6.57
C LEU A 125 6.41 8.22 -7.30
N SER A 126 6.50 6.90 -7.13
CA SER A 126 5.57 5.94 -7.71
C SER A 126 4.19 5.96 -7.04
N LEU A 127 4.12 6.09 -5.71
CA LEU A 127 2.87 5.94 -4.95
C LEU A 127 2.12 7.27 -4.78
N LEU A 128 2.83 8.40 -4.71
CA LEU A 128 2.25 9.72 -4.51
C LEU A 128 1.13 10.06 -5.52
N PRO A 129 1.27 9.85 -6.85
CA PRO A 129 0.18 10.16 -7.78
C PRO A 129 -1.07 9.30 -7.53
N HIS A 130 -0.90 8.03 -7.12
CA HIS A 130 -2.03 7.18 -6.75
C HIS A 130 -2.78 7.72 -5.54
N THR A 131 -2.05 8.08 -4.48
CA THR A 131 -2.68 8.61 -3.26
C THR A 131 -3.38 9.95 -3.53
N ILE A 132 -2.74 10.86 -4.28
CA ILE A 132 -3.35 12.14 -4.67
C ILE A 132 -4.66 11.92 -5.42
N LEU A 133 -4.66 11.08 -6.46
CA LEU A 133 -5.84 10.87 -7.30
C LEU A 133 -6.95 10.14 -6.53
N SER A 134 -6.62 9.11 -5.75
CA SER A 134 -7.60 8.38 -4.95
C SER A 134 -8.28 9.29 -3.92
N THR A 135 -7.50 10.11 -3.20
CA THR A 135 -8.07 11.09 -2.26
C THR A 135 -8.91 12.13 -2.98
N ALA A 136 -8.43 12.69 -4.09
CA ALA A 136 -9.18 13.70 -4.84
C ALA A 136 -10.51 13.13 -5.38
N ILE A 137 -10.52 11.89 -5.86
CA ILE A 137 -11.74 11.19 -6.30
C ILE A 137 -12.68 11.00 -5.12
N GLY A 138 -12.22 10.50 -3.97
CA GLY A 138 -13.04 10.31 -2.77
C GLY A 138 -13.79 11.59 -2.38
N ILE A 139 -13.06 12.70 -2.28
CA ILE A 139 -13.63 14.03 -2.01
C ILE A 139 -14.67 14.44 -3.06
N ARG A 140 -14.38 14.30 -4.36
CA ARG A 140 -15.30 14.69 -5.43
C ARG A 140 -16.56 13.82 -5.50
N THR A 141 -16.45 12.56 -5.11
CA THR A 141 -17.58 11.61 -5.09
C THR A 141 -18.45 11.73 -3.83
N THR A 142 -18.10 12.62 -2.89
CA THR A 142 -18.91 12.91 -1.72
C THR A 142 -20.31 13.40 -2.13
N ASP A 143 -21.36 12.85 -1.51
CA ASP A 143 -22.75 13.20 -1.82
C ASP A 143 -23.01 14.69 -1.60
N LYS A 144 -23.35 15.41 -2.69
CA LYS A 144 -23.68 16.83 -2.67
C LYS A 144 -24.87 17.13 -1.74
N ARG A 145 -25.81 16.19 -1.59
CA ARG A 145 -26.96 16.33 -0.69
C ARG A 145 -26.53 16.40 0.77
N LEU A 146 -25.52 15.64 1.19
CA LEU A 146 -24.97 15.73 2.55
C LEU A 146 -24.36 17.11 2.82
N ILE A 147 -23.68 17.68 1.81
CA ILE A 147 -23.09 19.03 1.90
C ILE A 147 -24.20 20.10 1.94
N GLU A 148 -25.27 19.95 1.16
CA GLU A 148 -26.43 20.85 1.18
C GLU A 148 -27.17 20.78 2.52
N MET A 149 -27.41 19.60 3.06
CA MET A 149 -27.99 19.42 4.39
C MET A 149 -27.13 20.11 5.45
N ALA A 150 -25.80 19.90 5.43
CA ALA A 150 -24.90 20.56 6.38
C ALA A 150 -24.99 22.10 6.31
N LYS A 151 -25.21 22.68 5.12
CA LYS A 151 -25.44 24.13 4.96
C LYS A 151 -26.78 24.57 5.55
N VAL A 152 -27.86 23.83 5.31
CA VAL A 152 -29.20 24.13 5.86
C VAL A 152 -29.19 24.11 7.39
N TYR A 153 -28.55 23.09 7.98
CA TYR A 153 -28.40 22.97 9.44
C TYR A 153 -27.29 23.86 10.02
N ARG A 154 -26.65 24.73 9.22
CA ARG A 154 -25.55 25.63 9.63
C ARG A 154 -24.42 24.91 10.38
N VAL A 155 -24.09 23.69 9.94
CA VAL A 155 -23.01 22.90 10.53
C VAL A 155 -21.68 23.62 10.31
N PRO A 156 -20.84 23.78 11.35
CA PRO A 156 -19.56 24.47 11.21
C PRO A 156 -18.64 23.76 10.21
N ARG A 157 -17.86 24.53 9.44
CA ARG A 157 -16.98 24.00 8.37
C ARG A 157 -16.00 22.93 8.85
N SER A 158 -15.51 23.03 10.09
CA SER A 158 -14.62 22.01 10.67
C SER A 158 -15.30 20.64 10.81
N LYS A 159 -16.59 20.59 11.17
CA LYS A 159 -17.37 19.35 11.23
C LYS A 159 -17.66 18.80 9.84
N VAL A 160 -17.90 19.68 8.86
CA VAL A 160 -18.07 19.26 7.46
C VAL A 160 -16.79 18.62 6.93
N ILE A 161 -15.63 19.25 7.15
CA ILE A 161 -14.33 18.70 6.74
C ILE A 161 -14.06 17.35 7.41
N ARG A 162 -14.28 17.25 8.72
CA ARG A 162 -13.96 16.03 9.47
C ARG A 162 -14.93 14.87 9.26
N ASN A 163 -16.23 15.14 9.20
CA ASN A 163 -17.24 14.09 9.25
C ASN A 163 -17.83 13.75 7.87
N ILE A 164 -17.72 14.67 6.90
CA ILE A 164 -18.23 14.45 5.55
C ILE A 164 -17.05 14.18 4.62
N TYR A 165 -16.12 15.13 4.48
CA TYR A 165 -15.01 14.99 3.54
C TYR A 165 -13.97 13.95 3.98
N LEU A 166 -13.45 14.02 5.20
CA LEU A 166 -12.49 13.02 5.70
C LEU A 166 -13.12 11.62 5.88
N GLY A 167 -14.45 11.53 6.04
CA GLY A 167 -15.14 10.24 6.07
C GLY A 167 -15.33 9.58 4.69
N SER A 168 -15.07 10.33 3.61
CA SER A 168 -15.19 9.86 2.22
C SER A 168 -13.87 9.37 1.62
N ILE A 169 -12.75 9.57 2.33
CA ILE A 169 -11.39 9.18 1.93
C ILE A 169 -11.00 7.88 2.60
#